data_AF-M0GZL3-F1
#
_entry.id   AF-M0GZL3-F1
#
_cell.length_a   1.000
_cell.length_b   1.000
_cell.length_c   1.000
_cell.angle_alpha   90.00
_cell.angle_beta   90.00
_cell.angle_gamma   90.00
#
_symmetry.space_group_name_H-M   'P 1'
#
loop_
_entity.id
_entity.type
_entity.pdbx_description
1 polymer ?
#
loop_
_entity_poly.entity_id
_entity_poly.type
_entity_poly.pdbx_seq_one_letter_code
_entity_poly.pdbx_strand_id
1 'polypeptide(L)'
;MPQIIPDNVWESLCDLRPQFFLMLVIAVLLLFVSIATFPFVDPNSAAGILIKIDLMIFTAVLIPISYILYRCRKREQSENLEGL
;
A
#
# COMPACT_ATOMS: atom_id res chain seq x y z
N MET A 1 11.11 18.63 1.78
CA MET A 1 9.65 18.61 1.54
C MET A 1 8.97 19.01 2.83
N PRO A 2 8.00 19.94 2.81
CA PRO A 2 7.44 20.52 4.03
C PRO A 2 6.84 19.42 4.90
N GLN A 3 7.28 19.37 6.16
CA GLN A 3 6.87 18.38 7.16
C GLN A 3 5.47 18.75 7.66
N ILE A 4 4.44 18.33 6.92
CA ILE A 4 3.02 18.49 7.34
C ILE A 4 2.66 17.54 8.49
N ILE A 5 3.46 16.49 8.70
CA ILE A 5 3.20 15.41 9.66
C ILE A 5 4.33 15.45 10.71
N PRO A 6 4.01 15.54 12.01
CA PRO A 6 5.00 15.61 13.07
C PRO A 6 5.75 14.28 13.22
N ASP A 7 6.99 14.33 13.71
CA ASP A 7 7.90 13.18 13.71
C ASP A 7 7.42 12.00 14.57
N ASN A 8 6.71 12.28 15.67
CA ASN A 8 6.06 11.28 16.51
C ASN A 8 5.00 10.44 15.77
N VAL A 9 4.31 11.04 14.80
CA VAL A 9 3.34 10.33 13.95
C VAL A 9 4.07 9.42 12.97
N TRP A 10 5.23 9.83 12.47
CA TRP A 10 6.07 8.96 11.63
C TRP A 10 6.60 7.76 12.41
N GLU A 11 7.04 7.93 13.66
CA GLU A 11 7.45 6.81 14.51
C GLU A 11 6.31 5.81 14.72
N SER A 12 5.11 6.29 15.09
CA SER A 12 3.93 5.41 15.22
C SER A 12 3.56 4.71 13.91
N LEU A 13 3.62 5.41 12.78
CA LEU A 13 3.37 4.82 11.46
C LEU A 13 4.41 3.78 11.07
N CYS A 14 5.67 3.98 11.45
CA CYS A 14 6.74 3.02 11.20
C CYS A 14 6.71 1.84 12.18
N ASP A 15 6.16 2.00 13.38
CA ASP A 15 5.92 0.87 14.30
C ASP A 15 4.82 -0.07 13.77
N LEU A 16 3.82 0.49 13.10
CA LEU A 16 2.75 -0.24 12.40
C LEU A 16 3.21 -0.86 11.05
N ARG A 17 4.49 -0.75 10.68
CA ARG A 17 5.07 -1.31 9.45
C ARG A 17 4.71 -2.78 9.17
N PRO A 18 4.78 -3.73 10.14
CA PRO A 18 4.41 -5.13 9.85
C PRO A 18 2.93 -5.28 9.49
N GLN A 19 2.04 -4.49 10.09
CA GLN A 19 0.62 -4.47 9.73
C GLN A 19 0.41 -3.89 8.33
N PHE A 20 1.06 -2.76 8.01
CA PHE A 20 1.00 -2.18 6.65
C PHE A 20 1.58 -3.13 5.60
N PHE A 21 2.65 -3.86 5.91
CA PHE A 21 3.22 -4.87 5.03
C PHE A 21 2.25 -6.03 4.80
N LEU A 22 1.63 -6.55 5.87
CA LEU A 22 0.65 -7.63 5.77
C LEU A 22 -0.58 -7.18 4.96
N MET A 23 -1.07 -5.96 5.21
CA MET A 23 -2.13 -5.34 4.40
C MET A 23 -1.75 -5.23 2.92
N LEU A 24 -0.51 -4.81 2.63
CA LEU A 24 -0.01 -4.73 1.25
C LEU A 24 0.01 -6.11 0.60
N VAL A 25 0.50 -7.13 1.29
CA VAL A 25 0.54 -8.51 0.78
C VAL A 25 -0.87 -9.00 0.48
N ILE A 26 -1.83 -8.82 1.40
CA ILE A 26 -3.23 -9.20 1.17
C ILE A 26 -3.82 -8.43 -0.02
N ALA A 27 -3.59 -7.11 -0.10
CA ALA A 27 -4.09 -6.29 -1.20
C ALA A 27 -3.52 -6.74 -2.56
N VAL A 28 -2.23 -7.09 -2.62
CA VAL A 28 -1.60 -7.63 -3.83
C VAL A 28 -2.18 -9.00 -4.19
N LEU A 29 -2.40 -9.89 -3.21
CA LEU A 29 -3.05 -11.18 -3.45
C LEU A 29 -4.46 -11.02 -4.00
N LEU A 30 -5.27 -10.13 -3.40
CA LEU A 30 -6.63 -9.83 -3.88
C LEU A 30 -6.61 -9.23 -5.27
N LEU A 31 -5.69 -8.29 -5.55
CA LEU A 31 -5.51 -7.73 -6.89
C LEU A 31 -5.16 -8.82 -7.91
N PHE A 32 -4.30 -9.77 -7.54
CA PHE A 32 -3.95 -10.90 -8.39
C PHE A 32 -5.15 -11.80 -8.67
N VAL A 33 -5.97 -12.09 -7.65
CA VAL A 33 -7.22 -12.84 -7.80
C VAL A 33 -8.19 -12.10 -8.71
N SER A 34 -8.34 -10.78 -8.56
CA SER A 34 -9.20 -9.96 -9.42
C SER A 34 -8.76 -9.99 -10.88
N ILE A 35 -7.46 -9.87 -11.15
CA ILE A 35 -6.91 -9.95 -12.51
C ILE A 35 -7.09 -11.36 -13.09
N ALA A 36 -6.83 -12.40 -12.29
CA ALA A 36 -7.00 -13.80 -12.71
C ALA A 36 -8.46 -14.13 -13.03
N THR A 37 -9.41 -13.47 -12.35
CA THR A 37 -10.85 -13.66 -12.55
C THR A 37 -11.40 -12.86 -13.73
N PHE A 38 -10.72 -11.77 -14.13
CA PHE A 38 -11.12 -10.90 -15.25
C PHE A 38 -11.45 -11.62 -16.57
N PRO A 39 -10.65 -12.58 -17.08
CA PRO A 39 -10.99 -13.27 -18.33
C PRO A 39 -12.20 -14.19 -18.24
N PHE A 40 -12.68 -14.51 -17.03
CA PHE A 40 -13.83 -15.39 -16.81
C PHE A 40 -15.14 -14.63 -16.57
N VAL A 41 -15.11 -13.29 -16.49
CA VAL A 41 -16.26 -12.46 -16.15
C VAL A 41 -16.63 -11.53 -17.30
N ASP A 42 -17.90 -11.52 -17.68
CA ASP A 42 -18.41 -10.60 -18.70
C ASP A 42 -18.25 -9.13 -18.27
N PRO A 43 -17.63 -8.27 -19.09
CA PRO A 43 -17.30 -6.89 -18.71
C PRO A 43 -18.51 -5.97 -18.58
N ASN A 44 -19.66 -6.36 -19.15
CA ASN A 44 -20.93 -5.65 -19.05
C ASN A 44 -21.84 -6.19 -17.93
N SER A 45 -21.40 -7.23 -17.21
CA SER A 45 -22.11 -7.71 -16.03
C SER A 45 -21.81 -6.84 -14.80
N ALA A 46 -22.68 -6.91 -13.79
CA ALA A 46 -22.43 -6.25 -12.51
C ALA A 46 -21.06 -6.62 -11.91
N ALA A 47 -20.64 -7.89 -12.06
CA ALA A 47 -19.34 -8.36 -11.59
C ALA A 47 -18.17 -7.67 -12.32
N GLY A 48 -18.29 -7.43 -13.63
CA GLY A 48 -17.28 -6.71 -14.41
C GLY A 48 -17.10 -5.24 -13.98
N ILE A 49 -18.18 -4.60 -13.52
CA ILE A 49 -18.12 -3.24 -12.95
C ILE A 49 -17.44 -3.25 -11.58
N LEU A 50 -17.77 -4.22 -10.71
CA LEU A 50 -17.13 -4.37 -9.40
C LEU A 50 -15.61 -4.53 -9.54
N ILE A 51 -15.14 -5.40 -10.44
CA ILE A 51 -13.70 -5.64 -10.63
C ILE A 51 -12.96 -4.34 -10.99
N LYS A 52 -13.55 -3.47 -11.83
CA LYS A 52 -12.94 -2.19 -12.21
C LYS A 52 -12.82 -1.23 -11.02
N ILE A 53 -13.86 -1.17 -10.18
CA ILE A 53 -13.88 -0.33 -8.98
C ILE A 53 -12.85 -0.84 -7.98
N ASP A 54 -12.80 -2.16 -7.74
CA ASP A 54 -11.82 -2.78 -6.85
C ASP A 54 -10.39 -2.48 -7.31
N LEU A 55 -10.12 -2.57 -8.61
CA LEU A 55 -8.80 -2.24 -9.18
C LEU A 55 -8.39 -0.78 -8.92
N MET A 56 -9.32 0.18 -9.05
CA MET A 56 -9.06 1.57 -8.69
C MET A 56 -8.76 1.73 -7.20
N ILE A 57 -9.57 1.11 -6.33
CA ILE A 57 -9.41 1.20 -4.87
C ILE A 57 -8.07 0.60 -4.46
N PHE A 58 -7.73 -0.60 -4.95
CA PHE A 58 -6.45 -1.24 -4.67
C PHE A 58 -5.27 -0.38 -5.12
N THR A 59 -5.34 0.21 -6.31
CA THR A 59 -4.29 1.10 -6.81
C THR A 59 -4.14 2.34 -5.93
N ALA A 60 -5.27 2.97 -5.55
CA ALA A 60 -5.29 4.15 -4.70
C ALA A 60 -4.76 3.87 -3.27
N VAL A 61 -4.93 2.65 -2.75
CA VAL A 61 -4.45 2.23 -1.43
C VAL A 61 -2.98 1.78 -1.47
N LEU A 62 -2.54 1.13 -2.55
CA LEU A 62 -1.16 0.66 -2.68
C LEU A 62 -0.14 1.82 -2.75
N ILE A 63 -0.50 2.94 -3.37
CA ILE A 63 0.37 4.12 -3.49
C ILE A 63 0.78 4.68 -2.11
N PRO A 64 -0.14 5.07 -1.21
CA PRO A 64 0.24 5.60 0.09
C PRO A 64 0.93 4.57 0.98
N ILE A 65 0.50 3.30 0.96
CA ILE A 65 1.15 2.25 1.76
C ILE A 65 2.60 2.03 1.32
N SER A 66 2.84 1.89 0.01
CA SER A 66 4.20 1.75 -0.53
C SER A 66 5.06 2.97 -0.26
N TYR A 67 4.49 4.18 -0.34
CA TYR A 67 5.19 5.42 0.01
C TYR A 67 5.58 5.48 1.49
N ILE A 68 4.67 5.14 2.41
CA ILE A 68 4.95 5.10 3.85
C ILE A 68 6.04 4.09 4.15
N LEU A 69 5.95 2.87 3.61
CA LEU A 69 6.95 1.83 3.79
C LEU A 69 8.33 2.26 3.28
N TYR A 70 8.39 2.89 2.10
CA TYR A 70 9.62 3.42 1.51
C TYR A 70 10.22 4.53 2.38
N ARG A 71 9.39 5.45 2.87
CA ARG A 71 9.83 6.58 3.71
C ARG A 71 10.32 6.11 5.09
N CYS A 72 9.63 5.17 5.72
CA CYS A 72 10.10 4.54 6.96
C CYS A 72 11.46 3.85 6.75
N ARG A 73 11.64 3.11 5.64
CA ARG A 73 12.93 2.48 5.31
C ARG A 73 14.05 3.49 5.10
N LYS A 74 13.75 4.61 4.47
CA LYS A 74 14.74 5.68 4.25
C LYS A 74 15.18 6.34 5.56
N ARG A 75 14.26 6.55 6.51
CA ARG A 75 14.59 7.14 7.83
C ARG A 75 15.49 6.21 8.65
N GLU A 76 15.16 4.93 8.71
CA GLU A 76 15.94 3.90 9.40
C GLU A 76 17.39 3.81 8.89
N GLN A 77 17.61 4.02 7.59
CA GLN A 77 18.95 4.08 7.00
C GLN A 77 19.73 5.36 7.36
N SER A 78 19.04 6.49 7.54
CA SER A 78 19.67 7.75 7.93
C SER A 78 20.10 7.73 9.39
N GLU A 79 19.26 7.23 10.30
CA GLU A 79 19.61 7.11 11.72
C GLU A 79 20.81 6.18 11.97
N ASN A 80 20.89 5.04 11.26
CA ASN A 80 22.05 4.15 11.36
C ASN A 80 23.37 4.79 10.87
N LEU A 81 23.29 5.79 9.99
CA LEU A 81 24.46 6.48 9.44
C LEU A 81 24.97 7.58 10.39
N GLU A 82 24.09 8.22 11.16
CA GLU A 82 24.46 9.25 12.14
C GLU A 82 24.90 8.65 13.50
N GLY A 83 24.62 7.36 13.73
CA GLY A 83 25.07 6.62 14.92
C GLY A 83 26.48 6.00 14.82
N LEU A 84 27.22 6.28 13.74
CA LEU A 84 28.56 5.74 13.46
C LEU A 84 29.63 6.83 13.44
#